data_AF-A0A081G2Z8-F1
#
_entry.id   AF-A0A081G2Z8-F1
#
_cell.length_a   1.000
_cell.length_b   1.000
_cell.length_c   1.000
_cell.angle_alpha   90.00
_cell.angle_beta   90.00
_cell.angle_gamma   90.00
#
_symmetry.space_group_name_H-M   'P 1'
#
loop_
_entity.id
_entity.type
_entity.pdbx_description
1 polymer ?
#
loop_
_entity_poly.entity_id
_entity_poly.type
_entity_poly.pdbx_seq_one_letter_code
_entity_poly.pdbx_strand_id
1 'polypeptide(L)'
;MNMTISFILLMLSAWFDAKGFQYATQTWSAGGHVALKQGALSLVFFLTGVSIYLYSVRFLTLAGVSSSTLQTLLWFAATIAGVAVISGDFQKWNVPHYAALVAVVIGLATLMALGEH
;
A
#
# COMPACT_ATOMS: atom_id res chain seq x y z
N MET A 1 9.92 11.84 17.25
CA MET A 1 10.99 11.06 16.58
C MET A 1 10.50 9.70 16.10
N ASN A 2 9.84 8.89 16.94
CA ASN A 2 9.33 7.56 16.56
C ASN A 2 8.32 7.59 15.41
N MET A 3 7.42 8.58 15.40
CA MET A 3 6.36 8.68 14.38
C MET A 3 6.90 9.01 12.98
N THR A 4 7.90 9.89 12.88
CA THR A 4 8.54 10.24 11.60
C THR A 4 9.23 9.02 10.98
N ILE A 5 9.97 8.25 11.79
CA ILE A 5 10.64 7.03 11.34
C ILE A 5 9.61 6.01 10.87
N SER A 6 8.54 5.81 11.65
CA SER A 6 7.45 4.91 11.29
C SER A 6 6.83 5.27 9.95
N PHE A 7 6.53 6.56 9.74
CA PHE A 7 5.95 7.05 8.50
C PHE A 7 6.88 6.82 7.29
N ILE A 8 8.18 7.12 7.43
CA ILE A 8 9.17 6.87 6.37
C ILE A 8 9.24 5.38 6.03
N LEU A 9 9.30 4.51 7.04
CA LEU A 9 9.33 3.05 6.83
C LEU A 9 8.04 2.57 6.18
N LEU A 10 6.88 3.08 6.58
CA LEU A 10 5.59 2.72 6.02
C LEU A 10 5.48 3.15 4.55
N MET A 11 5.92 4.37 4.20
CA MET A 11 5.98 4.84 2.81
C MET A 11 6.95 4.00 1.97
N LEU A 12 8.12 3.67 2.53
CA LEU A 12 9.11 2.85 1.83
C LEU A 12 8.59 1.43 1.59
N SER A 13 8.02 0.81 2.61
CA SER A 13 7.35 -0.49 2.52
C SER A 13 6.29 -0.50 1.43
N ALA A 14 5.37 0.46 1.48
CA ALA A 14 4.29 0.61 0.50
C ALA A 14 4.80 0.79 -0.93
N TRP A 15 5.92 1.51 -1.10
CA TRP A 15 6.58 1.65 -2.40
C TRP A 15 7.12 0.32 -2.96
N PHE A 16 7.72 -0.51 -2.10
CA PHE A 16 8.15 -1.85 -2.50
C PHE A 16 6.96 -2.73 -2.87
N ASP A 17 5.89 -2.72 -2.08
CA ASP A 17 4.69 -3.50 -2.39
C ASP A 17 4.01 -3.02 -3.67
N ALA A 18 3.98 -1.71 -3.93
CA ALA A 18 3.46 -1.15 -5.18
C ALA A 18 4.24 -1.66 -6.41
N LYS A 19 5.57 -1.75 -6.33
CA LYS A 19 6.39 -2.41 -7.36
C LYS A 19 6.11 -3.91 -7.43
N GLY A 20 5.90 -4.57 -6.30
CA GLY A 20 5.46 -5.96 -6.22
C GLY A 20 4.21 -6.19 -7.06
N PHE A 21 3.19 -5.35 -6.89
CA PHE A 21 1.96 -5.37 -7.70
C PHE A 21 2.23 -5.09 -9.18
N GLN A 22 3.07 -4.10 -9.50
CA GLN A 22 3.43 -3.82 -10.89
C GLN A 22 4.00 -5.05 -11.60
N TYR A 23 4.98 -5.73 -11.00
CA TYR A 23 5.55 -6.95 -11.58
C TYR A 23 4.56 -8.13 -11.55
N ALA A 24 3.68 -8.21 -10.55
CA ALA A 24 2.66 -9.25 -10.47
C ALA A 24 1.77 -9.24 -11.73
N THR A 25 1.33 -8.05 -12.18
CA THR A 25 0.49 -7.92 -13.39
C THR A 25 1.17 -8.40 -14.67
N GLN A 26 2.50 -8.48 -14.69
CA GLN A 26 3.29 -8.92 -15.83
C GLN A 26 3.63 -10.41 -15.78
N THR A 27 3.23 -11.11 -14.71
CA THR A 27 3.55 -12.54 -14.52
C THR A 27 2.84 -13.42 -15.53
N TRP A 28 1.63 -13.06 -15.94
CA TRP A 28 0.86 -13.80 -16.93
C TRP A 28 0.86 -13.02 -18.24
N SER A 29 1.54 -13.56 -19.25
CA SER A 29 1.53 -12.99 -20.59
C SER A 29 0.23 -13.37 -21.32
N ALA A 30 -0.21 -12.53 -22.26
CA ALA A 30 -1.40 -12.80 -23.09
C ALA A 30 -1.34 -14.15 -23.84
N GLY A 31 -0.15 -14.72 -24.03
CA GLY A 31 0.08 -16.04 -24.62
C GLY A 31 0.03 -17.21 -23.63
N GLY A 32 -0.45 -17.03 -22.41
CA GLY A 32 -0.66 -18.12 -21.42
C GLY A 32 0.62 -18.65 -20.74
N HIS A 33 1.79 -18.12 -21.06
CA HIS A 33 3.05 -18.51 -20.44
C HIS A 33 3.33 -17.66 -19.19
N VAL A 34 3.80 -18.31 -18.14
CA VAL A 34 4.23 -17.66 -16.89
C VAL A 34 5.59 -17.02 -17.09
N ALA A 35 5.64 -15.70 -16.95
CA ALA A 35 6.87 -14.92 -16.93
C ALA A 35 7.53 -15.03 -15.54
N LEU A 36 8.26 -16.14 -15.33
CA LEU A 36 8.86 -16.49 -14.03
C LEU A 36 9.74 -15.39 -13.44
N LYS A 37 10.46 -14.64 -14.29
CA LYS A 37 11.31 -13.52 -13.84
C LYS A 37 10.48 -12.43 -13.17
N GLN A 38 9.35 -12.06 -13.76
CA GLN A 38 8.43 -11.04 -13.23
C GLN A 38 7.76 -11.52 -11.96
N GLY A 39 7.34 -12.79 -11.92
CA GLY A 39 6.83 -13.42 -10.71
C GLY A 39 7.86 -13.42 -9.56
N ALA A 40 9.10 -13.80 -9.84
CA ALA A 40 10.18 -13.78 -8.85
C ALA A 40 10.50 -12.36 -8.36
N LEU A 41 10.56 -11.38 -9.27
CA LEU A 41 10.74 -9.97 -8.88
C LEU A 41 9.60 -9.49 -8.00
N SER A 42 8.36 -9.79 -8.37
CA SER A 42 7.17 -9.45 -7.58
C SER A 42 7.28 -9.98 -6.15
N LEU A 43 7.65 -11.26 -5.99
CA LEU A 43 7.87 -11.87 -4.67
C LEU A 43 8.97 -11.19 -3.87
N VAL A 44 10.12 -10.88 -4.50
CA VAL A 44 11.22 -10.16 -3.83
C VAL A 44 10.77 -8.79 -3.34
N PHE A 45 10.01 -8.06 -4.15
CA PHE A 45 9.47 -6.75 -3.79
C PHE A 45 8.48 -6.85 -2.62
N PHE A 46 7.54 -7.80 -2.65
CA PHE A 46 6.61 -8.01 -1.52
C PHE A 46 7.31 -8.44 -0.24
N LEU A 47 8.26 -9.39 -0.32
CA LEU A 47 9.01 -9.82 0.86
C LEU A 47 9.79 -8.64 1.47
N THR A 48 10.36 -7.79 0.63
CA THR A 48 11.05 -6.57 1.09
C THR A 48 10.07 -5.59 1.72
N GLY A 49 8.94 -5.31 1.06
CA GLY A 49 7.91 -4.39 1.54
C GLY A 49 7.32 -4.83 2.88
N VAL A 50 6.89 -6.08 2.99
CA VAL A 50 6.37 -6.67 4.24
C VAL A 50 7.43 -6.64 5.34
N SER A 51 8.69 -6.96 5.05
CA SER A 51 9.76 -6.90 6.06
C SER A 51 9.92 -5.49 6.63
N ILE A 52 9.90 -4.46 5.78
CA ILE A 52 9.97 -3.06 6.21
C ILE A 52 8.70 -2.66 6.99
N TYR A 53 7.52 -3.12 6.57
CA TYR A 53 6.26 -2.86 7.26
C TYR A 53 6.31 -3.36 8.71
N LEU A 54 6.82 -4.57 8.95
CA LEU A 54 6.96 -5.12 10.31
C LEU A 54 7.79 -4.21 11.22
N TYR A 55 8.86 -3.60 10.71
CA TYR A 55 9.61 -2.60 11.45
C TYR A 55 8.82 -1.30 11.64
N SER A 56 8.04 -0.86 10.65
CA SER A 56 7.19 0.33 10.75
C SER A 56 6.13 0.17 11.85
N VAL A 57 5.52 -1.02 11.97
CA VAL A 57 4.51 -1.37 12.97
C VAL A 57 5.04 -1.22 14.38
N ARG A 58 6.28 -1.64 14.65
CA ARG A 58 6.93 -1.44 15.95
C ARG A 58 6.86 0.03 16.37
N PHE A 59 7.17 0.96 15.46
CA PHE A 59 7.17 2.38 15.75
C PHE A 59 5.77 3.01 15.76
N LEU A 60 4.80 2.47 14.99
CA LEU A 60 3.38 2.85 15.08
C LEU A 60 2.83 2.52 16.47
N THR A 61 3.07 1.30 16.95
CA THR A 61 2.65 0.85 18.28
C THR A 61 3.28 1.70 19.38
N LEU A 62 4.59 2.00 19.28
CA LEU A 62 5.26 2.91 20.22
C LEU A 62 4.74 4.36 20.17
N ALA A 63 4.10 4.76 19.06
CA ALA A 63 3.44 6.05 18.91
C ALA A 63 1.97 6.04 19.35
N GLY A 64 1.47 4.93 19.91
CA GLY A 64 0.10 4.78 20.39
C GLY A 64 -0.88 4.23 19.36
N VAL A 65 -0.45 3.98 18.13
CA VAL A 65 -1.28 3.36 17.09
C VAL A 65 -1.16 1.84 17.21
N SER A 66 -1.96 1.23 18.07
CA SER A 66 -1.95 -0.23 18.32
C SER A 66 -3.01 -1.01 17.53
N SER A 67 -4.01 -0.33 16.97
CA SER A 67 -5.06 -0.94 16.16
C SER A 67 -4.48 -1.54 14.87
N SER A 68 -4.52 -2.86 14.74
CA SER A 68 -4.06 -3.57 13.55
C SER A 68 -4.82 -3.15 12.30
N THR A 69 -6.12 -2.85 12.43
CA THR A 69 -6.96 -2.31 11.35
C THR A 69 -6.43 -0.97 10.86
N LEU A 70 -6.13 -0.04 11.77
CA LEU A 70 -5.60 1.28 11.40
C LEU A 70 -4.22 1.18 10.76
N GLN A 71 -3.31 0.39 11.34
CA GLN A 71 -1.97 0.16 10.79
C GLN A 71 -2.02 -0.41 9.36
N THR A 72 -2.87 -1.42 9.16
CA THR A 72 -3.04 -2.09 7.87
C THR A 72 -3.65 -1.15 6.84
N LEU A 73 -4.60 -0.31 7.24
CA LEU A 73 -5.23 0.65 6.35
C LEU A 73 -4.28 1.75 5.89
N LEU A 74 -3.46 2.28 6.79
CA LEU A 74 -2.41 3.24 6.44
C LEU A 74 -1.45 2.66 5.41
N TRP A 75 -1.01 1.42 5.62
CA TRP A 75 -0.13 0.71 4.69
C TRP A 75 -0.80 0.48 3.32
N PHE A 76 -2.02 -0.07 3.28
CA PHE A 76 -2.74 -0.27 2.01
C PHE A 76 -3.01 1.03 1.26
N ALA A 77 -3.42 2.09 1.95
CA ALA A 77 -3.66 3.39 1.33
C ALA A 77 -2.38 3.93 0.66
N ALA A 78 -1.25 3.84 1.34
CA ALA A 78 0.05 4.21 0.79
C ALA A 78 0.44 3.33 -0.42
N THR A 79 0.19 2.02 -0.34
CA THR A 79 0.51 1.08 -1.41
C THR A 79 -0.33 1.34 -2.66
N ILE A 80 -1.64 1.55 -2.51
CA ILE A 80 -2.56 1.88 -3.62
C ILE A 80 -2.14 3.21 -4.27
N ALA A 81 -1.82 4.23 -3.47
CA ALA A 81 -1.30 5.50 -3.98
C ALA A 81 0.00 5.29 -4.77
N GLY A 82 0.92 4.47 -4.23
CA GLY A 82 2.15 4.07 -4.91
C GLY A 82 1.89 3.39 -6.26
N VAL A 83 0.93 2.46 -6.32
CA VAL A 83 0.54 1.78 -7.56
C VAL A 83 0.01 2.79 -8.58
N ALA A 84 -0.90 3.67 -8.19
CA ALA A 84 -1.48 4.69 -9.08
C ALA A 84 -0.43 5.68 -9.60
N VAL A 85 0.60 5.98 -8.81
CA VAL A 85 1.75 6.80 -9.24
C VAL A 85 2.62 6.03 -10.24
N ILE A 86 2.96 4.77 -9.95
CA ILE A 86 3.81 3.93 -10.82
C ILE A 86 3.13 3.64 -12.17
N SER A 87 1.82 3.40 -12.18
CA SER A 87 1.05 3.17 -13.40
C SER A 87 0.79 4.44 -14.21
N GLY A 88 1.00 5.62 -13.59
CA GLY A 88 0.65 6.92 -14.16
C GLY A 88 -0.86 7.15 -14.22
N ASP A 89 -1.68 6.29 -13.60
CA ASP A 89 -3.15 6.44 -13.61
C ASP A 89 -3.58 7.70 -12.89
N PHE A 90 -2.87 8.09 -11.83
CA PHE A 90 -3.18 9.30 -11.07
C PHE A 90 -3.18 10.57 -11.95
N GLN A 91 -2.35 10.61 -13.01
CA GLN A 91 -2.32 11.72 -13.96
C GLN A 91 -3.45 11.68 -15.00
N LYS A 92 -4.07 10.51 -15.18
CA LYS A 92 -5.15 10.26 -16.15
C LYS A 92 -6.54 10.33 -15.51
N TRP A 93 -6.61 10.36 -14.18
CA TRP A 93 -7.87 10.41 -13.45
C TRP A 93 -8.67 11.66 -13.80
N ASN A 94 -9.95 11.46 -14.10
CA ASN A 94 -10.93 12.53 -14.26
C ASN A 94 -11.72 12.73 -12.96
N VAL A 95 -12.58 13.76 -12.92
CA VAL A 95 -13.34 14.16 -11.71
C VAL A 95 -14.05 12.97 -11.02
N PRO A 96 -14.76 12.06 -11.72
CA PRO A 96 -15.33 10.85 -11.11
C PRO A 96 -14.35 9.98 -10.30
N HIS A 97 -13.11 9.80 -10.77
CA HIS A 97 -12.12 8.98 -10.06
C HIS A 97 -11.73 9.63 -8.73
N TYR A 98 -11.51 10.94 -8.72
CA TYR A 98 -11.23 11.67 -7.48
C TYR A 98 -12.43 11.69 -6.54
N ALA A 99 -13.65 11.81 -7.06
CA ALA A 99 -14.86 11.72 -6.24
C ALA A 99 -14.98 10.34 -5.56
N ALA A 100 -14.71 9.26 -6.31
CA ALA A 100 -14.67 7.91 -5.75
C ALA A 100 -13.58 7.74 -4.68
N LEU A 101 -12.38 8.29 -4.91
CA LEU A 101 -11.31 8.28 -3.91
C LEU A 101 -11.75 8.99 -2.62
N VAL A 102 -12.33 10.18 -2.73
CA VAL A 102 -12.82 10.95 -1.56
C VAL A 102 -13.90 10.16 -0.83
N ALA A 103 -14.85 9.55 -1.54
CA ALA A 103 -15.89 8.72 -0.93
C ALA A 103 -15.30 7.52 -0.17
N VAL A 104 -14.29 6.84 -0.73
CA VAL A 104 -13.59 5.74 -0.06
C VAL A 104 -12.87 6.24 1.20
N VAL A 105 -12.15 7.36 1.12
CA VAL A 105 -11.43 7.93 2.28
C VAL A 105 -12.41 8.28 3.41
N ILE A 106 -13.55 8.91 3.09
CA ILE A 106 -14.58 9.24 4.08
C ILE A 106 -15.20 7.97 4.66
N GLY A 107 -15.53 6.99 3.82
CA GLY A 107 -16.12 5.71 4.27
C GLY A 107 -15.19 4.97 5.23
N LEU A 108 -13.89 4.92 4.92
CA LEU A 108 -12.88 4.31 5.78
C LEU A 108 -12.71 5.08 7.11
N ALA A 109 -12.63 6.41 7.07
CA ALA A 109 -12.55 7.23 8.28
C ALA A 109 -13.79 7.06 9.17
N THR A 110 -14.98 6.96 8.56
CA THR A 110 -16.24 6.72 9.28
C THR A 110 -16.25 5.33 9.92
N LEU A 111 -15.81 4.30 9.19
CA LEU A 111 -15.72 2.94 9.73
C LEU A 111 -14.80 2.87 10.95
N MET A 112 -13.67 3.57 10.90
CA MET A 112 -12.74 3.66 12.04
C MET A 112 -13.37 4.37 13.24
N ALA A 113 -14.00 5.53 13.02
CA ALA A 113 -14.66 6.28 14.09
C ALA A 113 -15.76 5.47 14.78
N LEU A 114 -16.49 4.64 14.03
CA LEU A 114 -17.52 3.74 14.59
C LEU A 114 -16.93 2.52 15.32
N GLY A 115 -15.71 2.11 14.99
CA GLY A 115 -15.04 0.96 15.60
C GLY A 115 -14.29 1.25 16.90
N GLU A 116 -14.19 2.52 17.30
CA GLU A 116 -13.57 2.94 18.58
C GLU A 116 -14.57 3.01 19.76
N HIS A 117 -15.78 2.45 19.59
CA HIS A 117 -16.82 2.27 20.61
C HIS A 117 -17.13 0.80 20.85
#